data_AF-A0AAU9VZE9-F1
#
_entry.id   AF-A0AAU9VZE9-F1
#
_cell.length_a   1.000
_cell.length_b   1.000
_cell.length_c   1.000
_cell.angle_alpha   90.00
_cell.angle_beta   90.00
_cell.angle_gamma   90.00
#
_symmetry.space_group_name_H-M   'P 1'
#
loop_
_entity.id
_entity.type
_entity.pdbx_description
1 polymer ?
#
loop_
_entity_poly.entity_id
_entity_poly.type
_entity_poly.pdbx_seq_one_letter_code
_entity_poly.pdbx_strand_id
1 'polypeptide(L)'
;MDNQEAWDLEITFHEANGENESEVEETDFANLADSHSENDEIQNCLGGYEYEFVDETTDNQKCPVCLFPMRDSVQTESCGHRLCRECLNGIPRSGNPVCPKDRGRIDNVIEFYPDKAFAREMLCFRVKCLQSERGCLWIGQLRHAEERIGECSHEDQNCLACDALAQRRHLETH
;
A
#
# COMPACT_ATOMS: atom_id res chain seq x y z
N MET A 1 35.56 -3.29 -39.31
CA MET A 1 36.37 -2.09 -39.04
C MET A 1 35.66 -1.39 -37.92
N ASP A 2 36.19 -1.61 -36.73
CA ASP A 2 35.70 -1.10 -35.46
C ASP A 2 35.98 0.39 -35.29
N ASN A 3 35.24 0.93 -34.32
CA ASN A 3 35.67 1.86 -33.29
C ASN A 3 35.39 3.35 -33.48
N GLN A 4 34.71 3.89 -32.46
CA GLN A 4 34.93 5.19 -31.82
C GLN A 4 34.75 6.45 -32.67
N GLU A 5 33.72 7.26 -32.39
CA GLU A 5 33.77 8.74 -32.33
C GLU A 5 32.36 9.34 -32.36
N ALA A 6 31.82 9.65 -31.18
CA ALA A 6 30.83 10.72 -30.96
C ALA A 6 30.70 10.96 -29.45
N TRP A 7 31.84 11.11 -28.79
CA TRP A 7 31.95 11.64 -27.43
C TRP A 7 32.81 12.88 -27.57
N ASP A 8 32.17 14.04 -27.79
CA ASP A 8 32.75 15.36 -27.57
C ASP A 8 31.62 16.39 -27.51
N LEU A 9 31.85 17.42 -26.70
CA LEU A 9 30.96 18.49 -26.20
C LEU A 9 30.29 18.10 -24.86
N GLU A 10 30.73 18.54 -23.67
CA GLU A 10 31.73 19.55 -23.33
C GLU A 10 31.99 19.43 -21.81
N ILE A 11 33.08 18.76 -21.40
CA ILE A 11 33.69 18.94 -20.08
C ILE A 11 34.89 19.84 -20.32
N THR A 12 34.84 21.09 -19.87
CA THR A 12 35.98 21.80 -19.27
C THR A 12 35.52 23.18 -18.80
N PHE A 13 35.23 23.31 -17.51
CA PHE A 13 35.74 24.46 -16.77
C PHE A 13 36.66 23.90 -15.68
N HIS A 14 37.94 24.22 -15.86
CA HIS A 14 39.10 23.72 -15.14
C HIS A 14 39.23 24.30 -13.73
N GLU A 15 39.70 23.41 -12.84
CA GLU A 15 40.76 23.61 -11.83
C GLU A 15 40.56 24.69 -10.74
N ALA A 16 40.46 24.24 -9.48
CA ALA A 16 41.44 24.60 -8.44
C ALA A 16 41.16 23.87 -7.10
N ASN A 17 42.24 23.34 -6.51
CA ASN A 17 42.44 23.00 -5.10
C ASN A 17 41.80 21.66 -4.65
N GLY A 18 42.53 20.68 -4.13
CA GLY A 18 43.66 20.75 -3.20
C GLY A 18 43.24 20.00 -1.94
N GLU A 19 44.00 18.96 -1.61
CA GLU A 19 43.84 17.97 -0.54
C GLU A 19 43.24 18.47 0.80
N ASN A 20 42.37 17.68 1.43
CA ASN A 20 42.38 17.51 2.89
C ASN A 20 41.70 16.18 3.31
N GLU A 21 42.49 15.29 3.91
CA GLU A 21 42.02 14.14 4.71
C GLU A 21 41.65 14.64 6.12
N SER A 22 40.47 14.31 6.62
CA SER A 22 40.21 14.30 8.07
C SER A 22 38.94 13.51 8.41
N GLU A 23 39.16 12.35 9.04
CA GLU A 23 38.44 11.77 10.18
C GLU A 23 36.91 11.99 10.27
N VAL A 24 36.13 10.92 10.03
CA VAL A 24 34.74 10.82 10.49
C VAL A 24 34.72 10.01 11.79
N GLU A 25 34.37 10.69 12.88
CA GLU A 25 34.16 10.11 14.20
C GLU A 25 32.97 9.14 14.20
N GLU A 26 33.21 7.89 14.60
CA GLU A 26 32.15 6.96 15.01
C GLU A 26 31.55 7.45 16.33
N THR A 27 30.25 7.75 16.33
CA THR A 27 29.47 7.87 17.57
C THR A 27 28.28 6.94 17.52
N ASP A 28 28.41 5.83 18.25
CA ASP A 28 27.30 5.00 18.70
C ASP A 28 26.40 5.83 19.61
N PHE A 29 25.12 5.98 19.25
CA PHE A 29 24.11 6.45 20.20
C PHE A 29 22.86 5.58 20.13
N ALA A 30 22.79 4.65 21.07
CA ALA A 30 21.59 3.93 21.43
C ALA A 30 20.53 4.86 22.04
N ASN A 31 19.27 4.50 21.81
CA ASN A 31 18.02 4.97 22.44
C ASN A 31 17.34 6.20 21.83
N LEU A 32 16.23 5.95 21.13
CA LEU A 32 15.01 6.74 21.25
C LEU A 32 13.83 5.80 21.48
N ALA A 33 13.31 5.85 22.71
CA ALA A 33 11.93 5.50 22.98
C ALA A 33 11.08 6.72 22.65
N ASP A 34 10.03 6.56 21.85
CA ASP A 34 8.98 7.56 21.67
C ASP A 34 7.74 6.81 21.15
N SER A 35 6.80 6.47 22.03
CA SER A 35 5.60 7.25 22.39
C SER A 35 4.53 7.25 21.29
N HIS A 36 3.33 6.88 21.72
CA HIS A 36 2.15 6.80 20.89
C HIS A 36 1.69 8.20 20.47
N SER A 37 1.12 8.23 19.26
CA SER A 37 0.15 9.18 18.71
C SER A 37 0.73 10.42 18.02
N GLU A 38 0.60 10.43 16.69
CA GLU A 38 0.00 11.56 15.95
C GLU A 38 -0.48 11.10 14.55
N ASN A 39 -1.81 11.09 14.40
CA ASN A 39 -2.59 11.47 13.21
C ASN A 39 -2.48 10.65 11.90
N ASP A 40 -3.49 9.79 11.73
CA ASP A 40 -4.31 9.66 10.52
C ASP A 40 -3.56 9.59 9.18
N GLU A 41 -2.66 8.61 9.07
CA GLU A 41 -2.38 8.05 7.76
C GLU A 41 -3.66 7.35 7.30
N ILE A 42 -4.43 8.03 6.43
CA ILE A 42 -5.32 7.40 5.45
C ILE A 42 -4.75 6.04 5.19
N GLN A 43 -5.46 4.97 5.56
CA GLN A 43 -4.96 3.60 5.44
C GLN A 43 -4.56 3.38 3.99
N ASN A 44 -3.29 3.66 3.69
CA ASN A 44 -2.70 3.55 2.38
C ASN A 44 -2.38 2.07 2.32
N CYS A 45 -3.46 1.28 2.14
CA CYS A 45 -3.47 -0.16 2.23
C CYS A 45 -2.60 -0.67 1.09
N LEU A 46 -1.28 -0.75 1.30
CA LEU A 46 -0.35 -1.35 0.37
C LEU A 46 -0.72 -2.83 0.28
N GLY A 47 -1.57 -3.18 -0.69
CA GLY A 47 -2.06 -4.54 -0.88
C GLY A 47 -3.57 -4.64 -0.97
N GLY A 48 -4.15 -5.61 -0.25
CA GLY A 48 -5.55 -6.02 -0.36
C GLY A 48 -6.54 -5.19 0.46
N TYR A 49 -7.75 -5.71 0.61
CA TYR A 49 -8.80 -5.13 1.46
C TYR A 49 -8.69 -5.64 2.90
N GLU A 50 -8.48 -4.73 3.84
CA GLU A 50 -8.40 -5.01 5.27
C GLU A 50 -9.74 -4.74 5.95
N TYR A 51 -10.76 -5.48 5.54
CA TYR A 51 -12.07 -5.46 6.17
C TYR A 51 -12.39 -6.82 6.75
N GLU A 52 -13.27 -6.86 7.74
CA GLU A 52 -13.89 -8.13 8.14
C GLU A 52 -15.01 -8.46 7.13
N PHE A 53 -14.80 -9.50 6.33
CA PHE A 53 -15.78 -10.00 5.38
C PHE A 53 -16.82 -10.85 6.11
N VAL A 54 -18.09 -10.66 5.75
CA VAL A 54 -19.20 -11.43 6.33
C VAL A 54 -19.16 -12.88 5.85
N ASP A 55 -18.91 -13.04 4.56
CA ASP A 55 -18.82 -14.33 3.89
C ASP A 55 -17.35 -14.71 3.75
N GLU A 56 -17.01 -15.98 3.97
CA GLU A 56 -15.62 -16.45 3.92
C GLU A 56 -15.04 -16.26 2.51
N THR A 57 -13.84 -15.66 2.45
CA THR A 57 -13.11 -15.50 1.19
C THR A 57 -12.27 -16.73 0.89
N THR A 58 -12.36 -17.20 -0.35
CA THR A 58 -11.58 -18.34 -0.84
C THR A 58 -10.12 -17.97 -1.07
N ASP A 59 -9.22 -18.96 -1.11
CA ASP A 59 -7.79 -18.75 -1.39
C ASP A 59 -7.53 -18.13 -2.77
N ASN A 60 -8.44 -18.33 -3.72
CA ASN A 60 -8.35 -17.72 -5.05
C ASN A 60 -8.76 -16.25 -5.06
N GLN A 61 -9.38 -15.76 -3.98
CA GLN A 61 -9.73 -14.36 -3.79
C GLN A 61 -8.70 -13.59 -2.98
N LYS A 62 -7.75 -14.28 -2.35
CA LYS A 62 -6.67 -13.69 -1.57
C LYS A 62 -5.41 -13.52 -2.40
N CYS A 63 -4.75 -12.38 -2.23
CA CYS A 63 -3.47 -12.13 -2.88
C CYS A 63 -2.40 -13.11 -2.36
N PRO A 64 -1.58 -13.73 -3.22
CA PRO A 64 -0.51 -14.63 -2.76
C PRO A 64 0.65 -13.90 -2.05
N VAL A 65 0.66 -12.56 -2.06
CA VAL A 65 1.71 -11.75 -1.43
C VAL A 65 1.24 -11.22 -0.08
N CYS A 66 0.18 -10.40 -0.05
CA CYS A 66 -0.32 -9.80 1.20
C CYS A 66 -1.34 -10.67 1.94
N LEU A 67 -1.79 -11.80 1.36
CA LEU A 67 -2.77 -12.75 1.93
C LEU A 67 -4.17 -12.18 2.22
N PHE A 68 -4.40 -10.90 1.95
CA PHE A 68 -5.71 -10.24 2.02
C PHE A 68 -6.53 -10.43 0.74
N PRO A 69 -7.87 -10.31 0.81
CA PRO A 69 -8.74 -10.22 -0.35
C PRO A 69 -8.24 -9.17 -1.35
N MET A 70 -8.11 -9.52 -2.64
CA MET A 70 -7.38 -8.68 -3.59
C MET A 70 -8.08 -7.36 -3.88
N ARG A 71 -7.33 -6.26 -3.77
CA ARG A 71 -7.71 -4.90 -4.20
C ARG A 71 -7.00 -4.57 -5.50
N ASP A 72 -7.69 -3.88 -6.41
CA ASP A 72 -7.17 -3.51 -7.72
C ASP A 72 -6.46 -4.68 -8.41
N SER A 73 -7.14 -5.83 -8.50
CA SER A 73 -6.51 -7.07 -8.97
C SER A 73 -5.95 -6.92 -10.39
N VAL A 74 -4.72 -7.39 -10.56
CA VAL A 74 -4.03 -7.52 -11.85
C VAL A 74 -3.73 -8.98 -12.12
N GLN A 75 -3.69 -9.36 -13.40
CA GLN A 75 -3.36 -10.71 -13.84
C GLN A 75 -2.01 -10.70 -14.57
N THR A 76 -1.13 -11.64 -14.22
CA THR A 76 0.14 -11.84 -14.92
C THR A 76 -0.09 -12.42 -16.31
N GLU A 77 0.61 -11.91 -17.33
CA GLU A 77 0.45 -12.41 -18.71
C GLU A 77 0.96 -13.84 -18.86
N SER A 78 2.12 -14.18 -18.28
CA SER A 78 2.79 -15.47 -18.51
C SER A 78 2.08 -16.67 -17.89
N CYS A 79 1.52 -16.52 -16.68
CA CYS A 79 0.88 -17.63 -15.95
C CYS A 79 -0.57 -17.38 -15.53
N GLY A 80 -1.12 -16.18 -15.76
CA GLY A 80 -2.54 -15.90 -15.50
C GLY A 80 -2.93 -15.80 -14.02
N HIS A 81 -1.97 -15.70 -13.10
CA HIS A 81 -2.25 -15.59 -11.66
C HIS A 81 -2.61 -14.15 -11.28
N ARG A 82 -3.53 -14.01 -10.31
CA ARG A 82 -4.01 -12.72 -9.82
C ARG A 82 -3.27 -12.26 -8.57
N LEU A 83 -2.96 -10.96 -8.51
CA LEU A 83 -2.36 -10.27 -7.37
C LEU A 83 -2.97 -8.88 -7.21
N CYS A 84 -2.78 -8.23 -6.06
CA CYS A 84 -3.04 -6.79 -5.96
C CYS A 84 -2.04 -6.03 -6.82
N ARG A 85 -2.47 -4.92 -7.45
CA ARG A 85 -1.59 -4.05 -8.24
C ARG A 85 -0.35 -3.59 -7.47
N GLU A 86 -0.54 -3.13 -6.23
CA GLU A 86 0.58 -2.70 -5.36
C GLU A 86 1.51 -3.85 -5.00
N CYS A 87 0.98 -5.04 -4.71
CA CYS A 87 1.80 -6.21 -4.42
C CYS A 87 2.64 -6.65 -5.63
N LEU A 88 2.10 -6.54 -6.84
CA LEU A 88 2.87 -6.81 -8.05
C LEU A 88 3.96 -5.77 -8.26
N ASN A 89 3.66 -4.48 -8.05
CA ASN A 89 4.63 -3.40 -8.16
C ASN A 89 5.81 -3.54 -7.17
N GLY A 90 5.56 -4.14 -6.01
CA GLY A 90 6.58 -4.45 -5.01
C GLY A 90 7.52 -5.60 -5.37
N ILE A 91 7.25 -6.37 -6.43
CA ILE A 91 8.15 -7.45 -6.86
C ILE A 91 9.43 -6.84 -7.46
N PRO A 92 10.63 -7.21 -6.96
CA PRO A 92 11.89 -6.71 -7.49
C PRO A 92 12.00 -6.97 -9.00
N ARG A 93 12.24 -5.89 -9.77
CA ARG A 93 12.38 -5.97 -11.23
C ARG A 93 13.76 -6.49 -11.66
N SER A 94 14.77 -6.32 -10.81
CA SER A 94 16.10 -6.87 -11.01
C SER A 94 16.15 -8.35 -10.60
N GLY A 95 16.95 -9.15 -11.32
CA GLY A 95 17.27 -10.51 -10.86
C GLY A 95 16.28 -11.61 -11.21
N ASN A 96 15.59 -11.52 -12.36
CA ASN A 96 14.59 -12.50 -12.84
C ASN A 96 13.33 -12.54 -11.97
N PRO A 97 12.40 -11.59 -12.14
CA PRO A 97 11.14 -11.61 -11.41
C PRO A 97 10.35 -12.87 -11.70
N VAL A 98 9.76 -13.44 -10.65
CA VAL A 98 8.96 -14.66 -10.69
C VAL A 98 7.61 -14.44 -10.05
N CYS A 99 6.61 -15.18 -10.52
CA CYS A 99 5.29 -15.18 -9.94
C CYS A 99 5.34 -15.74 -8.50
N PRO A 100 4.79 -15.05 -7.50
CA PRO A 100 4.72 -15.54 -6.12
C PRO A 100 3.93 -16.84 -5.94
N LYS A 101 3.04 -17.19 -6.89
CA LYS A 101 2.17 -18.37 -6.79
C LYS A 101 2.84 -19.64 -7.29
N ASP A 102 3.44 -19.60 -8.48
CA ASP A 102 3.96 -20.79 -9.19
C ASP A 102 5.44 -20.68 -9.58
N ARG A 103 6.10 -19.57 -9.26
CA ARG A 103 7.49 -19.25 -9.63
C ARG A 103 7.74 -19.17 -11.14
N GLY A 104 6.69 -19.07 -11.95
CA GLY A 104 6.80 -18.81 -13.38
C GLY A 104 7.49 -17.46 -13.64
N ARG A 105 8.31 -17.38 -14.69
CA ARG A 105 9.02 -16.14 -15.04
C ARG A 105 8.04 -15.04 -15.41
N ILE A 106 8.31 -13.82 -14.92
CA ILE A 106 7.61 -12.61 -15.33
C ILE A 106 8.54 -11.90 -16.31
N ASP A 107 8.37 -12.14 -17.61
CA ASP A 107 9.31 -11.65 -18.61
C ASP A 107 9.32 -10.11 -18.71
N ASN A 108 8.15 -9.48 -18.53
CA ASN A 108 8.00 -8.03 -18.52
C ASN A 108 7.10 -7.61 -17.34
N VAL A 109 7.66 -6.91 -16.35
CA VAL A 109 6.89 -6.40 -15.19
C VAL A 109 5.89 -5.30 -15.58
N ILE A 110 5.91 -4.84 -16.84
CA ILE A 110 4.97 -3.85 -17.39
C ILE A 110 3.77 -4.55 -18.06
N GLU A 111 3.84 -5.85 -18.34
CA GLU A 111 2.79 -6.62 -19.03
C GLU A 111 1.88 -7.34 -18.02
N PHE A 112 1.05 -6.54 -17.35
CA PHE A 112 -0.05 -7.08 -16.57
C PHE A 112 -1.36 -6.40 -16.96
N TYR A 113 -2.44 -7.18 -16.95
CA TYR A 113 -3.76 -6.70 -17.31
C TYR A 113 -4.56 -6.45 -16.04
N PRO A 114 -5.15 -5.26 -15.86
CA PRO A 114 -6.13 -5.03 -14.81
C PRO A 114 -7.30 -6.00 -15.00
N ASP A 115 -7.53 -6.89 -14.04
CA ASP A 115 -8.69 -7.78 -14.05
C ASP A 115 -9.91 -7.03 -13.49
N LYS A 116 -10.49 -6.19 -14.34
CA LYS A 116 -11.63 -5.33 -13.98
C LYS A 116 -12.88 -6.15 -13.61
N ALA A 117 -13.05 -7.32 -14.21
CA ALA A 117 -14.18 -8.19 -13.91
C ALA A 117 -14.06 -8.73 -12.48
N PHE A 118 -12.89 -9.26 -12.14
CA PHE A 118 -12.59 -9.75 -10.80
C PHE A 118 -12.62 -8.64 -9.75
N ALA A 119 -12.02 -7.48 -10.02
CA ALA A 119 -12.07 -6.33 -9.12
C ALA A 119 -13.53 -5.89 -8.82
N ARG A 120 -14.42 -5.92 -9.84
CA ARG A 120 -15.85 -5.62 -9.65
C ARG A 120 -16.56 -6.67 -8.80
N GLU A 121 -16.20 -7.94 -8.94
CA GLU A 121 -16.72 -9.03 -8.11
C GLU A 121 -16.31 -8.83 -6.64
N MET A 122 -15.04 -8.54 -6.38
CA MET A 122 -14.53 -8.25 -5.04
C MET A 122 -15.30 -7.11 -4.36
N LEU A 123 -15.65 -6.06 -5.11
CA LEU A 123 -16.43 -4.92 -4.61
C LEU A 123 -17.89 -5.24 -4.24
N CYS A 124 -18.40 -6.40 -4.62
CA CYS A 124 -19.76 -6.84 -4.28
C CYS A 124 -19.84 -7.65 -2.97
N PHE A 125 -18.71 -8.06 -2.40
CA PHE A 125 -18.68 -8.75 -1.11
C PHE A 125 -19.23 -7.88 0.00
N ARG A 126 -19.85 -8.51 0.99
CA ARG A 126 -20.32 -7.80 2.19
C ARG A 126 -19.23 -7.78 3.25
N VAL A 127 -19.06 -6.61 3.86
CA VAL A 127 -18.10 -6.37 4.93
C VAL A 127 -18.77 -5.68 6.11
N LYS A 128 -18.18 -5.84 7.29
CA LYS A 128 -18.57 -5.06 8.47
C LYS A 128 -17.88 -3.70 8.45
N CYS A 129 -18.50 -2.74 9.13
CA CYS A 129 -17.85 -1.46 9.41
C CYS A 129 -16.57 -1.68 10.25
N LEU A 130 -15.53 -0.88 10.01
CA LEU A 130 -14.29 -0.89 10.81
C LEU A 130 -14.57 -0.62 12.29
N GLN A 131 -15.60 0.17 12.60
CA GLN A 131 -16.03 0.45 13.98
C GLN A 131 -17.00 -0.61 14.55
N SER A 132 -17.04 -1.83 13.98
CA SER A 132 -17.95 -2.89 14.42
C SER A 132 -17.67 -3.36 15.84
N GLU A 133 -16.39 -3.44 16.24
CA GLU A 133 -15.99 -3.76 17.62
C GLU A 133 -16.46 -2.71 18.63
N ARG A 134 -16.68 -1.47 18.18
CA ARG A 134 -17.20 -0.37 19.00
C ARG A 134 -18.73 -0.28 19.00
N GLY A 135 -19.41 -1.21 18.32
CA GLY A 135 -20.87 -1.32 18.29
C GLY A 135 -21.54 -0.84 17.00
N CYS A 136 -20.79 -0.50 15.96
CA CYS A 136 -21.40 -0.21 14.66
C CYS A 136 -21.95 -1.50 14.03
N LEU A 137 -23.26 -1.57 13.81
CA LEU A 137 -23.92 -2.75 13.24
C LEU A 137 -24.01 -2.73 11.71
N TRP A 138 -23.38 -1.75 11.05
CA TRP A 138 -23.46 -1.65 9.60
C TRP A 138 -22.73 -2.81 8.93
N ILE A 139 -23.45 -3.43 7.99
CA ILE A 139 -22.95 -4.43 7.06
C ILE A 139 -23.42 -4.01 5.67
N GLY A 140 -22.50 -3.91 4.72
CA GLY A 140 -22.81 -3.50 3.37
C GLY A 140 -21.80 -3.99 2.36
N GLN A 141 -22.02 -3.73 1.08
CA GLN A 141 -21.06 -4.09 0.04
C GLN A 141 -19.77 -3.29 0.22
N LEU A 142 -18.64 -3.91 -0.08
CA LEU A 142 -17.30 -3.33 0.04
C LEU A 142 -17.16 -2.00 -0.71
N ARG A 143 -17.82 -1.85 -1.88
CA ARG A 143 -17.88 -0.58 -2.63
C ARG A 143 -18.43 0.62 -1.86
N HIS A 144 -19.19 0.39 -0.78
CA HIS A 144 -19.80 1.43 0.05
C HIS A 144 -19.09 1.61 1.39
N ALA A 145 -18.03 0.84 1.64
CA ALA A 145 -17.35 0.83 2.93
C ALA A 145 -16.62 2.16 3.21
N GLU A 146 -16.02 2.79 2.21
CA GLU A 146 -15.35 4.09 2.36
C GLU A 146 -16.34 5.21 2.71
N GLU A 147 -17.47 5.28 2.01
CA GLU A 147 -18.56 6.23 2.30
C GLU A 147 -19.09 6.05 3.73
N ARG A 148 -19.21 4.79 4.18
CA ARG A 148 -19.64 4.48 5.55
C ARG A 148 -18.71 5.08 6.62
N ILE A 149 -17.40 5.16 6.40
CA ILE A 149 -16.44 5.72 7.38
C ILE A 149 -16.81 7.17 7.69
N GLY A 150 -17.04 7.98 6.65
CA GLY A 150 -17.39 9.40 6.78
C GLY A 150 -18.70 9.65 7.54
N GLU A 151 -19.63 8.71 7.48
CA GLU A 151 -20.94 8.82 8.13
C GLU A 151 -21.01 8.09 9.49
N CYS A 152 -20.07 7.21 9.81
CA CYS A 152 -20.17 6.28 10.93
C CYS A 152 -20.28 7.01 12.27
N SER A 153 -21.37 6.80 13.01
CA SER A 153 -21.59 7.45 14.31
C SER A 153 -20.59 6.99 15.38
N HIS A 154 -19.94 5.86 15.16
CA HIS A 154 -18.92 5.29 16.05
C HIS A 154 -17.49 5.68 15.64
N GLU A 155 -17.30 6.39 14.52
CA GLU A 155 -16.00 6.93 14.11
C GLU A 155 -15.62 8.08 15.03
N ASP A 156 -14.32 8.23 15.29
CA ASP A 156 -13.81 9.37 16.04
C ASP A 156 -13.69 10.61 15.15
N GLN A 157 -13.86 11.75 15.78
CA GLN A 157 -13.71 13.05 15.16
C GLN A 157 -13.26 14.06 16.21
N ASN A 158 -12.46 15.05 15.79
CA ASN A 158 -12.04 16.16 16.65
C ASN A 158 -13.25 17.00 17.08
N CYS A 159 -13.34 17.26 18.38
CA CYS A 159 -14.28 18.21 18.94
C CYS A 159 -13.87 19.64 18.56
N LEU A 160 -14.79 20.42 17.99
CA LEU A 160 -14.50 21.79 17.56
C LEU A 160 -14.22 22.77 18.71
N ALA A 161 -14.59 22.43 19.95
CA ALA A 161 -14.43 23.30 21.12
C ALA A 161 -13.10 23.09 21.87
N CYS A 162 -12.60 21.85 21.91
CA CYS A 162 -11.43 21.47 22.71
C CYS A 162 -10.40 20.60 21.98
N ASP A 163 -10.64 20.28 20.70
CA ASP A 163 -9.80 19.46 19.82
C ASP A 163 -9.59 17.99 20.26
N ALA A 164 -10.25 17.56 21.34
CA ALA A 164 -10.20 16.17 21.78
C ALA A 164 -10.92 15.24 20.79
N LEU A 165 -10.38 14.05 20.58
CA LEU A 165 -11.04 12.99 19.81
C LEU A 165 -12.21 12.40 20.61
N ALA A 166 -13.38 12.33 19.98
CA ALA A 166 -14.53 11.64 20.52
C ALA A 166 -15.35 11.00 19.39
N GLN A 167 -16.07 9.93 19.72
CA GLN A 167 -17.01 9.33 18.77
C GLN A 167 -18.04 10.36 18.35
N ARG A 168 -18.38 10.39 17.05
CA ARG A 168 -19.36 11.32 16.49
C ARG A 168 -20.68 11.35 17.26
N ARG A 169 -21.15 10.18 17.73
CA ARG A 169 -22.38 10.04 18.54
C ARG A 169 -22.30 10.67 19.95
N HIS A 170 -21.12 11.00 20.44
CA HIS A 170 -20.93 11.60 21.76
C HIS A 170 -20.53 13.09 21.69
N LEU A 171 -20.27 13.64 20.50
CA LEU A 171 -19.82 15.02 20.32
C LEU A 171 -20.81 16.06 20.87
N GLU A 172 -22.12 15.79 20.82
CA GLU A 172 -23.13 16.72 21.35
C GLU A 172 -23.06 16.86 22.88
N THR A 173 -22.53 15.85 23.58
CA THR A 173 -22.49 15.76 25.04
C THR A 173 -21.07 15.76 25.61
N HIS A 174 -20.07 15.97 24.75
CA HIS A 174 -18.65 15.92 25.09
C HIS A 174 -18.21 17.15 25.89
#